data_AF-A0A5J6VUS8-F1
#
_entry.id   AF-A0A5J6VUS8-F1
#
_cell.length_a   1.000
_cell.length_b   1.000
_cell.length_c   1.000
_cell.angle_alpha   90.00
_cell.angle_beta   90.00
_cell.angle_gamma   90.00
#
_symmetry.space_group_name_H-M   'P 1'
#
loop_
_entity.id
_entity.type
_entity.pdbx_description
1 polymer ?
#
loop_
_entity_poly.entity_id
_entity_poly.type
_entity_poly.pdbx_seq_one_letter_code
_entity_poly.pdbx_strand_id
1 'polypeptide(L)'
;MDCGSKPRGLAISVPEYMAETSDFRPGEHAALFLLLLYAQKHGLVPDDDAVLARIGDMNMADWLLARSRLELFFEQGGGYWKPASLDWIRRTRDDES
;
A
#
# COMPACT_ATOMS: atom_id res chain seq x y z
N MET A 1 -29.07 -10.40 -12.13
CA MET A 1 -28.82 -9.67 -10.87
C MET A 1 -27.63 -10.36 -10.23
N ASP A 2 -26.44 -9.82 -10.47
CA ASP A 2 -25.21 -10.36 -9.90
C ASP A 2 -25.10 -9.84 -8.47
N CYS A 3 -25.32 -10.73 -7.51
CA CYS A 3 -25.39 -10.40 -6.09
C CYS A 3 -23.96 -10.40 -5.54
N GLY A 4 -23.36 -9.20 -5.50
CA GLY A 4 -22.25 -8.85 -4.61
C GLY A 4 -20.96 -9.65 -4.80
N SER A 5 -20.08 -9.22 -5.71
CA SER A 5 -18.66 -9.57 -5.60
C SER A 5 -18.18 -9.26 -4.17
N LYS A 6 -17.66 -10.28 -3.48
CA LYS A 6 -17.04 -10.10 -2.17
C LYS A 6 -15.95 -9.03 -2.28
N PRO A 7 -15.81 -8.16 -1.27
CA PRO A 7 -14.73 -7.19 -1.27
C PRO A 7 -13.39 -7.94 -1.29
N ARG A 8 -12.50 -7.57 -2.23
CA ARG A 8 -11.12 -8.08 -2.25
C ARG A 8 -10.42 -7.63 -0.98
N GLY A 9 -10.14 -8.58 -0.09
CA GLY A 9 -9.40 -8.31 1.14
C GLY A 9 -7.90 -8.14 0.90
N LEU A 10 -7.24 -7.46 1.83
CA LEU A 10 -5.79 -7.50 2.01
C LEU A 10 -5.55 -8.22 3.33
N ALA A 11 -4.87 -9.36 3.31
CA ALA A 11 -4.46 -10.07 4.52
C ALA A 11 -2.99 -9.75 4.81
N ILE A 12 -2.72 -9.30 6.04
CA ILE A 12 -1.38 -8.93 6.49
C ILE A 12 -0.96 -9.77 7.70
N SER A 13 0.30 -10.21 7.69
CA SER A 13 0.96 -10.78 8.86
C SER A 13 1.48 -9.63 9.73
N VAL A 14 0.82 -9.35 10.85
CA VAL A 14 1.22 -8.25 11.75
C VAL A 14 2.66 -8.40 12.27
N PRO A 15 3.14 -9.58 12.69
CA PRO A 15 4.51 -9.71 13.20
C PRO A 15 5.59 -9.40 12.16
N GLU A 16 5.43 -9.90 10.93
CA GLU A 16 6.41 -9.67 9.85
C GLU A 16 6.33 -8.22 9.35
N TYR A 17 5.12 -7.67 9.22
CA TYR A 17 4.91 -6.25 8.94
C TYR A 17 5.65 -5.36 9.95
N MET A 18 5.49 -5.62 11.26
CA MET A 18 6.14 -4.85 12.32
C MET A 18 7.67 -5.05 12.31
N ALA A 19 8.18 -6.22 11.91
CA ALA A 19 9.61 -6.45 11.78
C ALA A 19 10.23 -5.58 10.67
N GLU A 20 9.57 -5.50 9.51
CA GLU A 20 10.05 -4.71 8.37
C GLU A 20 9.82 -3.21 8.52
N THR A 21 8.84 -2.80 9.33
CA THR A 21 8.48 -1.38 9.54
C THR A 21 8.82 -0.90 10.96
N SER A 22 9.74 -1.57 11.65
CA SER A 22 10.03 -1.29 13.07
C SER A 22 10.55 0.13 13.35
N ASP A 23 11.09 0.82 12.35
CA ASP A 23 11.59 2.19 12.43
C ASP A 23 10.59 3.24 11.91
N PHE A 24 9.39 2.82 11.50
CA PHE A 24 8.35 3.71 11.01
C PHE A 24 7.69 4.50 12.15
N ARG A 25 7.29 5.72 11.82
CA ARG A 25 6.40 6.54 12.63
C ARG A 25 4.94 6.15 12.38
N PRO A 26 4.01 6.48 13.30
CA PRO A 26 2.58 6.20 13.11
C PRO A 26 2.00 6.69 11.77
N GLY A 27 2.41 7.87 11.31
CA GLY A 27 1.98 8.40 10.01
C GLY A 27 2.50 7.57 8.84
N GLU A 28 3.74 7.07 8.91
CA GLU A 28 4.34 6.25 7.84
C GLU A 28 3.65 4.89 7.74
N HIS A 29 3.29 4.28 8.88
CA HIS A 29 2.45 3.07 8.89
C HIS A 29 1.10 3.33 8.23
N ALA A 30 0.41 4.42 8.59
CA ALA A 30 -0.88 4.76 8.01
C ALA A 30 -0.78 4.99 6.49
N ALA A 31 0.22 5.76 6.03
CA ALA A 31 0.44 6.01 4.62
C ALA A 31 0.73 4.72 3.84
N LEU A 32 1.59 3.84 4.36
CA LEU A 32 1.87 2.54 3.75
C LEU A 32 0.58 1.72 3.58
N PHE A 33 -0.24 1.62 4.62
CA PHE A 33 -1.51 0.91 4.54
C PHE A 33 -2.46 1.51 3.49
N LEU A 34 -2.62 2.82 3.47
CA LEU A 34 -3.52 3.49 2.53
C LEU A 34 -3.07 3.30 1.08
N LEU A 35 -1.76 3.37 0.81
CA LEU A 35 -1.19 3.10 -0.52
C LEU A 35 -1.40 1.65 -0.95
N LEU A 36 -1.18 0.67 -0.05
CA LEU A 36 -1.41 -0.74 -0.33
C LEU A 36 -2.89 -1.03 -0.62
N LEU A 37 -3.81 -0.42 0.13
CA LEU A 37 -5.25 -0.54 -0.09
C LEU A 37 -5.67 0.11 -1.41
N TYR A 38 -5.09 1.28 -1.75
CA TYR A 38 -5.32 1.93 -3.04
C TYR A 38 -4.86 1.02 -4.18
N ALA A 39 -3.64 0.48 -4.11
CA ALA A 39 -3.10 -0.43 -5.11
C ALA A 39 -3.90 -1.74 -5.20
N GLN A 40 -4.41 -2.26 -4.09
CA GLN A 40 -5.29 -3.44 -4.11
C GLN A 40 -6.60 -3.17 -4.87
N LYS A 41 -7.15 -1.96 -4.72
CA LYS A 41 -8.38 -1.54 -5.39
C LYS A 41 -8.18 -1.20 -6.87
N HIS A 42 -7.08 -0.51 -7.20
CA HIS A 42 -6.85 0.11 -8.51
C HIS A 42 -5.76 -0.58 -9.35
N GLY A 43 -4.99 -1.49 -8.75
CA GLY A 43 -3.85 -2.20 -9.35
C GLY A 43 -2.52 -1.48 -9.16
N LEU A 44 -2.47 -0.19 -9.46
CA LEU A 44 -1.26 0.64 -9.43
C LEU A 44 -1.55 1.97 -8.72
N VAL A 45 -0.51 2.59 -8.17
CA VAL A 45 -0.55 3.95 -7.62
C VAL A 45 0.20 4.89 -8.55
N PRO A 46 -0.32 6.07 -8.93
CA PRO A 46 0.43 7.04 -9.73
C PRO A 46 1.68 7.53 -9.00
N ASP A 47 2.83 7.58 -9.69
CA ASP A 47 4.09 8.12 -9.17
C ASP A 47 4.10 9.65 -9.29
N ASP A 48 3.25 10.29 -8.50
CA ASP A 48 3.15 11.75 -8.37
C ASP A 48 3.04 12.10 -6.89
N ASP A 49 3.96 12.93 -6.40
CA ASP A 49 4.06 13.20 -4.96
C ASP A 49 2.79 13.85 -4.37
N ALA A 50 2.09 14.70 -5.12
CA ALA A 50 0.87 15.32 -4.63
C ALA A 50 -0.29 14.31 -4.54
N VAL A 51 -0.36 13.37 -5.50
CA VAL A 51 -1.32 12.27 -5.47
C VAL A 51 -0.98 11.29 -4.34
N LEU A 52 0.28 10.91 -4.20
CA LEU A 52 0.74 9.96 -3.19
C LEU A 52 0.57 10.52 -1.78
N ALA A 53 0.92 11.79 -1.54
CA ALA A 53 0.69 12.47 -0.28
C ALA A 53 -0.80 12.46 0.08
N ARG A 54 -1.68 12.74 -0.89
CA ARG A 54 -3.13 12.71 -0.69
C ARG A 54 -3.66 11.32 -0.38
N ILE A 55 -3.18 10.28 -1.06
CA ILE A 55 -3.58 8.89 -0.79
C ILE A 55 -3.11 8.46 0.60
N GLY A 56 -1.86 8.78 0.94
CA GLY A 56 -1.25 8.47 2.22
C GLY A 56 -1.73 9.32 3.41
N ASP A 57 -2.71 10.21 3.19
CA ASP A 57 -3.23 11.16 4.19
C ASP A 57 -2.12 11.99 4.87
N MET A 58 -1.18 12.48 4.05
CA MET A 58 -0.07 13.32 4.47
C MET A 58 -0.13 14.68 3.80
N ASN A 59 0.37 15.70 4.48
CA ASN A 59 0.76 16.93 3.81
C ASN A 59 2.06 16.71 3.03
N MET A 60 2.40 17.63 2.13
CA MET A 60 3.56 17.48 1.25
C MET A 60 4.90 17.43 2.01
N ALA A 61 5.02 18.14 3.14
CA ALA A 61 6.27 18.15 3.90
C ALA A 61 6.52 16.80 4.57
N ASP A 62 5.50 16.22 5.20
CA ASP A 62 5.57 14.89 5.82
C ASP A 62 5.77 13.80 4.75
N TRP A 63 5.08 13.92 3.60
CA TRP A 63 5.26 13.02 2.48
C TRP A 63 6.70 12.97 2.00
N LEU A 64 7.33 14.12 1.76
CA LEU A 64 8.71 14.17 1.27
C LEU A 64 9.71 13.52 2.23
N LEU A 65 9.43 13.53 3.54
CA LEU A 65 10.25 12.84 4.54
C LEU A 65 10.00 11.33 4.56
N ALA A 66 8.76 10.91 4.35
CA ALA A 66 8.36 9.49 4.37
C ALA A 66 8.64 8.76 3.05
N ARG A 67 8.66 9.49 1.92
CA ARG A 67 8.66 8.94 0.54
C ARG A 67 9.73 7.87 0.34
N SER A 68 10.97 8.15 0.73
CA SER A 68 12.10 7.23 0.51
C SER A 68 12.02 5.93 1.30
N ARG A 69 11.27 5.91 2.41
CA ARG A 69 11.00 4.68 3.17
C ARG A 69 9.84 3.91 2.58
N LEU A 70 8.78 4.62 2.19
CA LEU A 70 7.58 4.03 1.63
C LEU A 70 7.85 3.40 0.27
N GLU A 71 8.69 4.01 -0.56
CA GLU A 71 8.99 3.53 -1.90
C GLU A 71 9.67 2.15 -1.92
N LEU A 72 10.34 1.74 -0.82
CA LEU A 72 10.97 0.42 -0.68
C LEU A 72 9.95 -0.74 -0.76
N PHE A 73 8.69 -0.47 -0.47
CA PHE A 73 7.60 -1.45 -0.50
C PHE A 73 6.91 -1.54 -1.87
N PHE A 74 7.42 -0.80 -2.86
CA PHE A 74 6.84 -0.74 -4.20
C PHE A 74 7.91 -0.93 -5.29
N GLU A 75 7.55 -1.64 -6.35
CA GLU A 75 8.24 -1.62 -7.63
C GLU A 75 7.82 -0.33 -8.37
N GLN A 76 8.77 0.57 -8.68
CA GLN A 76 8.49 1.75 -9.52
C GLN A 76 8.75 1.47 -10.99
N GLY A 77 7.90 1.97 -11.88
CA GLY A 77 8.11 1.90 -13.32
C GLY A 77 6.97 2.53 -14.12
N GLY A 78 7.31 3.18 -15.23
CA GLY A 78 6.32 3.74 -16.16
C GLY A 78 5.42 4.84 -15.56
N GLY A 79 5.86 5.53 -14.51
CA GLY A 79 5.07 6.55 -13.81
C GLY A 79 4.09 5.98 -12.77
N TYR A 80 4.30 4.76 -12.30
CA TYR A 80 3.46 4.10 -11.31
C TYR A 80 4.27 3.33 -10.27
N TRP A 81 3.68 3.18 -9.09
CA TRP A 81 4.10 2.28 -8.02
C TRP A 81 3.20 1.06 -7.99
N LYS A 82 3.81 -0.11 -7.92
CA LYS A 82 3.13 -1.40 -7.75
C LYS A 82 3.63 -2.04 -6.46
N PRO A 83 2.77 -2.56 -5.57
CA PRO A 83 3.23 -3.25 -4.37
C PRO A 83 4.23 -4.33 -4.74
N ALA A 84 5.40 -4.30 -4.10
CA ALA A 84 6.40 -5.35 -4.25
C ALA A 84 5.84 -6.69 -3.78
N SER A 85 6.46 -7.79 -4.22
CA SER A 85 6.17 -9.10 -3.63
C SER A 85 6.70 -9.12 -2.19
N LEU A 86 5.80 -8.98 -1.23
CA LEU A 86 6.09 -8.93 0.20
C LEU A 86 5.50 -10.18 0.85
N ASP A 87 6.33 -10.96 1.54
CA ASP A 87 5.93 -12.26 2.11
C ASP A 87 4.79 -12.12 3.15
N TRP A 88 4.73 -10.97 3.82
CA TRP A 88 3.71 -10.64 4.82
C TRP A 88 2.39 -10.16 4.23
N ILE A 89 2.33 -9.87 2.93
CA ILE A 89 1.09 -9.50 2.22
C ILE A 89 0.55 -10.72 1.48
N ARG A 90 -0.66 -11.14 1.84
CA ARG A 90 -1.41 -12.13 1.07
C ARG A 90 -2.58 -11.47 0.36
N ARG A 91 -2.57 -11.56 -0.97
CA ARG A 91 -3.77 -11.28 -1.76
C ARG A 91 -4.74 -12.43 -1.54
N THR A 92 -5.85 -12.16 -0.89
CA THR A 92 -6.95 -13.10 -0.86
C THR A 92 -7.52 -13.18 -2.28
N ARG A 93 -7.25 -14.28 -2.99
CA ARG A 93 -7.95 -14.59 -4.24
C ARG A 93 -9.35 -15.09 -3.89
N ASP A 94 -10.28 -14.78 -4.78
CA ASP A 94 -11.62 -15.33 -4.78
C ASP A 94 -11.56 -16.82 -5.17
N ASP A 95 -11.07 -17.69 -4.28
CA ASP A 95 -11.03 -19.14 -4.52
C ASP A 95 -11.76 -19.85 -3.35
N GLU A 96 -13.08 -20.01 -3.52
CA GLU A 96 -13.78 -21.31 -3.50
C GLU A 96 -15.24 -21.10 -3.95
N SER A 97 -15.52 -21.48 -5.21
CA SER A 97 -16.71 -22.25 -5.58
C SER A 97 -16.49 -23.01 -6.89
#